data_AF-A0A5R9PF86-F1
#
_entry.id   AF-A0A5R9PF86-F1
#
_cell.length_a   1.000
_cell.length_b   1.000
_cell.length_c   1.000
_cell.angle_alpha   90.00
_cell.angle_beta   90.00
_cell.angle_gamma   90.00
#
_symmetry.space_group_name_H-M   'P 1'
#
loop_
_entity.id
_entity.type
_entity.pdbx_description
1 polymer ?
#
loop_
_entity_poly.entity_id
_entity_poly.type
_entity_poly.pdbx_seq_one_letter_code
_entity_poly.pdbx_strand_id
1 'polypeptide(L)'
;MTHPDTATRILNAARALFEREGADSVSMRKVADAVGITPTAIYRHFRSREALLGKISDDSFDEIARHWDAHRQGKDPLARLLATQQIYLDYALAYPHLFDHAFLARRRNARRFPADFIAGQSPTANVMHEAVVEAQARGQLRGGDAWALTMTVWAHAHGLIALQRAGRFSFDEAGFRAFFTTSLHHLLDGLRP
;
A
#
# COMPACT_ATOMS: atom_id res chain seq x y z
N MET A 1 24.40 -10.02 -19.28
CA MET A 1 23.32 -9.28 -18.58
C MET A 1 22.42 -8.68 -19.65
N THR A 2 21.19 -9.17 -19.78
CA THR A 2 20.20 -8.66 -20.74
C THR A 2 19.74 -7.28 -20.29
N HIS A 3 19.78 -6.28 -21.17
CA HIS A 3 19.22 -4.98 -20.86
C HIS A 3 17.69 -5.10 -20.67
N PRO A 4 17.13 -4.44 -19.65
CA PRO A 4 15.67 -4.41 -19.47
C PRO A 4 15.01 -3.82 -20.71
N ASP A 5 13.84 -4.34 -21.07
CA ASP A 5 13.06 -3.83 -22.20
C ASP A 5 12.70 -2.35 -22.01
N THR A 6 12.34 -1.68 -23.10
CA THR A 6 12.04 -0.25 -23.09
C THR A 6 10.90 0.12 -22.13
N ALA A 7 9.87 -0.72 -21.99
CA ALA A 7 8.76 -0.44 -21.07
C ALA A 7 9.22 -0.48 -19.61
N THR A 8 10.05 -1.47 -19.25
CA THR A 8 10.69 -1.55 -17.92
C THR A 8 11.56 -0.32 -17.64
N ARG A 9 12.34 0.15 -18.63
CA ARG A 9 13.16 1.36 -18.49
C ARG A 9 12.31 2.62 -18.26
N ILE A 10 11.22 2.77 -19.03
CA ILE A 10 10.25 3.87 -18.87
C ILE A 10 9.66 3.86 -17.46
N LEU A 11 9.22 2.68 -17.00
CA LEU A 11 8.60 2.53 -15.70
C LEU A 11 9.57 2.88 -14.56
N ASN A 12 10.80 2.40 -14.62
CA ASN A 12 11.82 2.69 -13.60
C ASN A 12 12.16 4.18 -13.55
N ALA A 13 12.33 4.83 -14.70
CA ALA A 13 12.60 6.27 -14.76
C ALA A 13 11.42 7.09 -14.20
N ALA A 14 10.19 6.69 -14.52
CA ALA A 14 8.98 7.32 -14.00
C ALA A 14 8.82 7.12 -12.48
N ARG A 15 9.07 5.92 -11.96
CA ARG A 15 9.04 5.62 -10.52
C ARG A 15 10.09 6.45 -9.76
N ALA A 16 11.30 6.58 -10.29
CA ALA A 16 12.35 7.40 -9.68
C ALA A 16 12.00 8.90 -9.61
N LEU A 17 11.33 9.43 -10.64
CA LEU A 17 10.79 10.81 -10.61
C LEU A 17 9.67 10.93 -9.57
N PHE A 18 8.75 9.97 -9.60
CA PHE A 18 7.60 9.91 -8.73
C PHE A 18 8.00 9.92 -7.25
N GLU A 19 8.94 9.06 -6.86
CA GLU A 19 9.37 8.92 -5.47
C GLU A 19 10.08 10.16 -4.92
N ARG A 20 10.78 10.89 -5.79
CA ARG A 20 11.54 12.07 -5.39
C ARG A 20 10.69 13.34 -5.32
N GLU A 21 9.78 13.52 -6.27
CA GLU A 21 9.10 14.81 -6.50
C GLU A 21 7.57 14.69 -6.56
N GLY A 22 7.02 13.49 -6.34
CA GLY A 22 5.60 13.22 -6.40
C GLY A 22 5.05 13.04 -7.81
N ALA A 23 3.77 12.68 -7.90
CA ALA A 23 3.11 12.33 -9.15
C ALA A 23 3.24 13.45 -10.20
N ASP A 24 3.03 14.71 -9.81
CA ASP A 24 3.00 15.88 -10.70
C ASP A 24 4.32 16.16 -11.42
N SER A 25 5.43 15.68 -10.87
CA SER A 25 6.73 15.75 -11.53
C SER A 25 6.86 14.86 -12.76
N VAL A 26 6.09 13.76 -12.81
CA VAL A 26 6.13 12.74 -13.85
C VAL A 26 5.41 13.27 -15.08
N SER A 27 6.14 13.55 -16.17
CA SER A 27 5.54 13.86 -17.46
C SER A 27 6.05 12.91 -18.54
N MET A 28 5.21 12.62 -19.53
CA MET A 28 5.56 11.72 -20.62
C MET A 28 6.84 12.17 -21.35
N ARG A 29 7.02 13.48 -21.52
CA ARG A 29 8.22 14.07 -22.12
C ARG A 29 9.46 13.87 -21.25
N LYS A 30 9.40 14.24 -19.96
CA LYS A 30 10.53 14.07 -19.03
C LYS A 30 10.98 12.61 -18.94
N VAL A 31 10.03 11.68 -18.90
CA VAL A 31 10.32 10.24 -18.83
C VAL A 31 10.94 9.75 -20.15
N ALA A 32 10.41 10.19 -21.30
CA ALA A 32 10.97 9.86 -22.61
C ALA A 32 12.42 10.34 -22.76
N ASP A 33 12.68 11.59 -22.36
CA ASP A 33 14.01 12.20 -22.35
C ASP A 33 14.96 11.40 -21.44
N ALA A 34 14.52 11.02 -20.24
CA ALA A 34 15.31 10.25 -19.28
C ALA A 34 15.72 8.86 -19.78
N VAL A 35 14.94 8.24 -20.68
CA VAL A 35 15.25 6.93 -21.27
C VAL A 35 15.77 7.01 -22.71
N GLY A 36 15.98 8.22 -23.24
CA GLY A 36 16.55 8.43 -24.57
C GLY A 36 15.65 8.01 -25.72
N ILE A 37 14.33 8.17 -25.59
CA ILE A 37 13.36 7.94 -26.67
C ILE A 37 12.58 9.21 -27.00
N THR A 38 11.93 9.24 -28.16
CA THR A 38 11.11 10.40 -28.52
C THR A 38 9.83 10.47 -27.67
N PRO A 39 9.29 11.67 -27.42
CA PRO A 39 8.00 11.83 -26.74
C PRO A 39 6.84 11.13 -27.45
N THR A 40 6.93 10.84 -28.75
CA THR A 40 5.91 10.05 -29.47
C THR A 40 6.08 8.55 -29.24
N ALA A 41 7.32 8.05 -29.12
CA ALA A 41 7.61 6.63 -28.94
C ALA A 41 7.13 6.09 -27.59
N ILE A 42 7.17 6.89 -26.53
CA ILE A 42 6.71 6.48 -25.18
C ILE A 42 5.24 6.05 -25.20
N TYR A 43 4.39 6.65 -26.05
CA TYR A 43 2.97 6.33 -26.14
C TYR A 43 2.69 4.93 -26.70
N ARG A 44 3.67 4.30 -27.36
CA ARG A 44 3.58 2.89 -27.78
C ARG A 44 3.64 1.93 -26.59
N HIS A 45 4.26 2.36 -25.48
CA HIS A 45 4.41 1.57 -24.26
C HIS A 45 3.35 1.94 -23.23
N PHE A 46 3.09 3.24 -23.03
CA PHE A 46 2.09 3.73 -22.08
C PHE A 46 1.20 4.78 -22.73
N ARG A 47 -0.09 4.47 -22.86
CA ARG A 47 -1.05 5.30 -23.62
C ARG A 47 -1.28 6.69 -23.02
N SER A 48 -1.04 6.86 -21.72
CA SER A 48 -1.13 8.17 -21.05
C SER A 48 -0.28 8.20 -19.79
N ARG A 49 -0.10 9.41 -19.24
CA ARG A 49 0.55 9.60 -17.93
C ARG A 49 -0.19 8.82 -16.84
N GLU A 50 -1.51 8.85 -16.85
CA GLU A 50 -2.35 8.16 -15.85
C GLU A 50 -2.20 6.65 -15.95
N ALA A 51 -2.03 6.09 -17.15
CA ALA A 51 -1.76 4.67 -17.33
C ALA A 51 -0.39 4.28 -16.75
N LEU A 52 0.63 5.11 -16.94
CA LEU A 52 1.96 4.92 -16.36
C LEU A 52 1.94 5.02 -14.83
N LEU A 53 1.30 6.05 -14.28
CA LEU A 53 1.14 6.21 -12.84
C LEU A 53 0.33 5.08 -12.20
N GLY A 54 -0.74 4.63 -12.86
CA GLY A 54 -1.53 3.48 -12.43
C GLY A 54 -0.67 2.23 -12.33
N LYS A 55 0.15 1.95 -13.36
CA LYS A 55 1.08 0.81 -13.35
C LYS A 55 2.09 0.89 -12.21
N ILE A 56 2.66 2.08 -11.93
CA ILE A 56 3.57 2.29 -10.79
C ILE A 56 2.87 1.94 -9.47
N SER A 57 1.63 2.38 -9.27
CA SER A 57 0.86 2.04 -8.08
C SER A 57 0.60 0.55 -7.96
N ASP A 58 0.15 -0.09 -9.04
CA ASP A 58 -0.18 -1.52 -9.06
C ASP A 58 1.07 -2.36 -8.73
N ASP A 59 2.22 -2.04 -9.32
CA ASP A 59 3.49 -2.71 -9.02
C ASP A 59 3.93 -2.50 -7.57
N SER A 60 3.67 -1.32 -7.00
CA SER A 60 3.97 -1.03 -5.60
C SER A 60 3.07 -1.84 -4.66
N PHE A 61 1.78 -1.99 -4.99
CA PHE A 61 0.88 -2.86 -4.22
C PHE A 61 1.35 -4.31 -4.24
N ASP A 62 1.78 -4.81 -5.39
CA ASP A 62 2.28 -6.18 -5.53
C ASP A 62 3.61 -6.38 -4.78
N GLU A 63 4.48 -5.38 -4.76
CA GLU A 63 5.72 -5.39 -3.99
C GLU A 63 5.46 -5.45 -2.48
N ILE A 64 4.54 -4.60 -1.97
CA ILE A 64 4.12 -4.61 -0.58
C ILE A 64 3.48 -5.96 -0.21
N ALA A 65 2.60 -6.47 -1.07
CA ALA A 65 1.92 -7.73 -0.82
C ALA A 65 2.92 -8.91 -0.73
N ARG A 66 3.93 -8.94 -1.61
CA ARG A 66 5.04 -9.90 -1.50
C ARG A 66 5.81 -9.76 -0.19
N HIS A 67 6.06 -8.52 0.25
CA HIS A 67 6.73 -8.29 1.53
C HIS A 67 5.87 -8.79 2.71
N TRP A 68 4.55 -8.59 2.67
CA TRP A 68 3.62 -9.10 3.68
C TRP A 68 3.55 -10.62 3.69
N ASP A 69 3.48 -11.26 2.51
CA ASP A 69 3.44 -12.72 2.39
C ASP A 69 4.74 -13.39 2.86
N ALA A 70 5.90 -12.76 2.60
CA ALA A 70 7.17 -13.24 3.13
C ALA A 70 7.20 -13.26 4.67
N HIS A 71 6.42 -12.39 5.33
CA HIS A 71 6.27 -12.32 6.79
C HIS A 71 5.08 -13.14 7.32
N ARG A 72 4.43 -13.95 6.48
CA ARG A 72 3.37 -14.89 6.89
C ARG A 72 3.88 -16.00 7.82
N GLN A 73 5.20 -16.14 7.96
CA GLN A 73 5.88 -17.16 8.77
C GLN A 73 5.74 -16.87 10.27
N GLY A 74 4.56 -17.12 10.82
CA GLY A 74 4.28 -17.04 12.26
C GLY A 74 3.07 -17.89 12.61
N LYS A 75 3.12 -18.63 13.73
CA LYS A 75 1.99 -19.48 14.15
C LYS A 75 0.81 -18.67 14.68
N ASP A 76 1.02 -17.45 15.15
CA ASP A 76 -0.01 -16.61 15.76
C ASP A 76 -0.63 -15.62 14.75
N PRO A 77 -1.94 -15.74 14.44
CA PRO A 77 -2.65 -14.81 13.58
C PRO A 77 -2.61 -13.35 14.03
N LEU A 78 -2.71 -13.07 15.33
CA LEU A 78 -2.68 -11.69 15.84
C LEU A 78 -1.31 -11.04 15.66
N ALA A 79 -0.24 -11.76 16.01
CA ALA A 79 1.13 -11.28 15.76
C ALA A 79 1.36 -10.98 14.27
N ARG A 80 0.89 -11.84 13.35
CA ARG A 80 0.97 -11.58 11.90
C ARG A 80 0.18 -10.33 11.50
N LEU A 81 -1.05 -10.17 12.00
CA LEU A 81 -1.86 -8.98 11.72
C LEU A 81 -1.13 -7.70 12.17
N LEU A 82 -0.57 -7.68 13.38
CA LEU A 82 0.25 -6.56 13.86
C LEU A 82 1.48 -6.30 12.99
N ALA A 83 2.21 -7.35 12.61
CA ALA A 83 3.38 -7.24 11.74
C ALA A 83 3.02 -6.62 10.38
N THR A 84 1.90 -7.02 9.77
CA THR A 84 1.44 -6.41 8.50
C THR A 84 1.18 -4.91 8.64
N GLN A 85 0.66 -4.44 9.79
CA GLN A 85 0.43 -3.02 10.01
C GLN A 85 1.74 -2.24 10.21
N GLN A 86 2.76 -2.84 10.82
CA GLN A 86 4.08 -2.23 10.93
C GLN A 86 4.74 -2.06 9.57
N ILE A 87 4.68 -3.09 8.72
CA ILE A 87 5.18 -2.98 7.34
C ILE A 87 4.38 -1.93 6.56
N TYR A 88 3.07 -1.82 6.79
CA TYR A 88 2.27 -0.78 6.17
C TYR A 88 2.73 0.63 6.56
N LEU A 89 3.06 0.83 7.84
CA LEU A 89 3.64 2.07 8.34
C LEU A 89 5.03 2.34 7.73
N ASP A 90 5.91 1.34 7.69
CA ASP A 90 7.24 1.45 7.08
C ASP A 90 7.16 1.92 5.64
N TYR A 91 6.26 1.31 4.86
CA TYR A 91 6.03 1.70 3.49
C TYR A 91 5.55 3.16 3.37
N ALA A 92 4.62 3.58 4.23
CA ALA A 92 4.07 4.93 4.20
C ALA A 92 5.10 6.01 4.56
N LEU A 93 6.06 5.68 5.42
CA LEU A 93 7.14 6.58 5.83
C LEU A 93 8.27 6.61 4.78
N ALA A 94 8.66 5.46 4.25
CA ALA A 94 9.72 5.35 3.25
C ALA A 94 9.30 5.92 1.88
N TYR A 95 8.04 5.75 1.50
CA TYR A 95 7.54 6.10 0.16
C TYR A 95 6.31 7.02 0.23
N PRO A 96 6.45 8.24 0.76
CA PRO A 96 5.34 9.13 1.10
C PRO A 96 4.44 9.46 -0.09
N HIS A 97 5.04 9.78 -1.25
CA HIS A 97 4.28 10.10 -2.45
C HIS A 97 3.54 8.88 -3.00
N LEU A 98 4.15 7.69 -2.92
CA LEU A 98 3.53 6.47 -3.43
C LEU A 98 2.35 6.11 -2.56
N PHE A 99 2.49 6.26 -1.24
CA PHE A 99 1.39 6.12 -0.30
C PHE A 99 0.23 7.06 -0.66
N ASP A 100 0.49 8.37 -0.79
CA ASP A 100 -0.56 9.34 -1.10
C ASP A 100 -1.32 8.99 -2.37
N HIS A 101 -0.60 8.61 -3.42
CA HIS A 101 -1.24 8.30 -4.70
C HIS A 101 -1.97 6.96 -4.69
N ALA A 102 -1.42 5.96 -4.01
CA ALA A 102 -2.03 4.64 -3.87
C ALA A 102 -3.35 4.72 -3.09
N PHE A 103 -3.38 5.53 -2.04
CA PHE A 103 -4.36 5.42 -0.94
C PHE A 103 -5.23 6.66 -0.71
N LEU A 104 -4.71 7.87 -0.91
CA LEU A 104 -5.42 9.12 -0.61
C LEU A 104 -5.95 9.81 -1.88
N ALA A 105 -5.25 9.66 -3.00
CA ALA A 105 -5.67 10.25 -4.27
C ALA A 105 -6.92 9.55 -4.85
N ARG A 106 -7.86 10.35 -5.35
CA ARG A 106 -8.99 9.82 -6.13
C ARG A 106 -8.48 9.26 -7.46
N ARG A 107 -8.56 7.95 -7.64
CA ARG A 107 -8.18 7.27 -8.89
C ARG A 107 -9.40 6.60 -9.54
N ARG A 108 -9.44 6.57 -10.88
CA ARG A 108 -10.52 5.91 -11.63
C ARG A 108 -10.53 4.39 -11.43
N ASN A 109 -9.36 3.79 -11.27
CA ASN A 109 -9.14 2.36 -11.04
C ASN A 109 -8.94 2.01 -9.55
N ALA A 110 -9.36 2.89 -8.63
CA ALA A 110 -9.30 2.56 -7.20
C ALA A 110 -10.28 1.42 -6.89
N ARG A 111 -9.77 0.38 -6.21
CA ARG A 111 -10.57 -0.76 -5.72
C ARG A 111 -11.61 -0.28 -4.73
N ARG A 112 -12.83 -0.82 -4.80
CA ARG A 112 -13.99 -0.43 -3.99
C ARG A 112 -14.56 -1.59 -3.19
N PHE A 113 -14.68 -1.38 -1.89
CA PHE A 113 -15.38 -2.29 -0.99
C PHE A 113 -16.92 -2.13 -1.18
N PRO A 114 -17.73 -3.21 -1.13
CA PRO A 114 -17.31 -4.59 -0.87
C PRO A 114 -16.82 -5.37 -2.10
N ALA A 115 -17.32 -5.06 -3.29
CA ALA A 115 -17.21 -5.93 -4.47
C ALA A 115 -15.78 -6.35 -4.83
N ASP A 116 -14.87 -5.39 -4.98
CA ASP A 116 -13.50 -5.67 -5.47
C ASP A 116 -12.66 -6.43 -4.43
N PHE A 117 -12.94 -6.18 -3.14
CA PHE A 117 -12.21 -6.79 -2.03
C PHE A 117 -12.66 -8.23 -1.81
N ILE A 118 -13.97 -8.49 -1.80
CA ILE A 118 -14.53 -9.84 -1.70
C ILE A 118 -14.13 -10.68 -2.93
N ALA A 119 -14.02 -10.06 -4.10
CA ALA A 119 -13.51 -10.71 -5.31
C ALA A 119 -11.98 -10.97 -5.30
N GLY A 120 -11.29 -10.65 -4.20
CA GLY A 120 -9.86 -10.92 -4.03
C GLY A 120 -8.94 -10.00 -4.83
N GLN A 121 -9.46 -8.88 -5.36
CA GLN A 121 -8.68 -7.99 -6.24
C GLN A 121 -7.64 -7.15 -5.48
N SER A 122 -7.60 -7.22 -4.14
CA SER A 122 -6.68 -6.44 -3.31
C SER A 122 -5.68 -7.35 -2.59
N PRO A 123 -4.48 -7.59 -3.17
CA PRO A 123 -3.50 -8.52 -2.59
C PRO A 123 -3.13 -8.21 -1.15
N THR A 124 -2.95 -6.92 -0.82
CA THR A 124 -2.64 -6.47 0.54
C THR A 124 -3.81 -6.74 1.50
N ALA A 125 -5.05 -6.42 1.12
CA ALA A 125 -6.20 -6.66 1.97
C ALA A 125 -6.49 -8.16 2.20
N ASN A 126 -6.21 -9.00 1.20
CA ASN A 126 -6.37 -10.45 1.30
C ASN A 126 -5.48 -11.04 2.41
N VAL A 127 -4.22 -10.60 2.52
CA VAL A 127 -3.31 -11.08 3.59
C VAL A 127 -3.84 -10.71 4.99
N MET A 128 -4.35 -9.49 5.17
CA MET A 128 -4.96 -9.09 6.44
C MET A 128 -6.23 -9.90 6.72
N HIS A 129 -7.06 -10.13 5.70
CA HIS A 129 -8.30 -10.89 5.82
C HIS A 129 -8.06 -12.33 6.26
N GLU A 130 -7.07 -13.01 5.67
CA GLU A 130 -6.68 -14.36 6.07
C GLU A 130 -6.28 -14.42 7.56
N ALA A 131 -5.48 -13.46 8.03
CA ALA A 131 -5.10 -13.39 9.44
C ALA A 131 -6.30 -13.16 10.36
N VAL A 132 -7.27 -12.33 9.96
CA VAL A 132 -8.52 -12.11 10.72
C VAL A 132 -9.35 -13.39 10.79
N VAL A 133 -9.55 -14.08 9.67
CA VAL A 133 -10.31 -15.36 9.63
C VAL A 133 -9.67 -16.39 10.55
N GLU A 134 -8.33 -16.56 10.48
CA GLU A 134 -7.62 -17.48 11.35
C GLU A 134 -7.71 -17.08 12.83
N ALA A 135 -7.61 -15.79 13.16
CA ALA A 135 -7.74 -15.30 14.52
C ALA A 135 -9.15 -15.55 15.10
N GLN A 136 -10.20 -15.36 14.30
CA GLN A 136 -11.57 -15.70 14.68
C GLN A 136 -11.74 -17.21 14.90
N ALA A 137 -11.21 -18.04 14.00
CA ALA A 137 -11.27 -19.50 14.12
C ALA A 137 -10.58 -20.02 15.39
N ARG A 138 -9.59 -19.28 15.91
CA ARG A 138 -8.89 -19.60 17.17
C ARG A 138 -9.50 -18.92 18.40
N GLY A 139 -10.60 -18.19 18.26
CA GLY A 139 -11.21 -17.43 19.36
C GLY A 139 -10.34 -16.29 19.89
N GLN A 140 -9.42 -15.76 19.08
CA GLN A 140 -8.57 -14.63 19.44
C GLN A 140 -9.22 -13.28 19.10
N LEU A 141 -10.11 -13.28 18.10
CA LEU A 141 -10.98 -12.16 17.76
C LEU A 141 -12.43 -12.59 17.84
N ARG A 142 -13.31 -11.65 18.15
CA ARG A 142 -14.77 -11.84 18.15
C ARG A 142 -15.28 -12.33 16.80
N GLY A 143 -16.32 -13.17 16.82
CA GLY A 143 -17.00 -13.63 15.61
C GLY A 143 -17.73 -12.51 14.86
N GLY A 144 -18.24 -12.82 13.66
CA GLY A 144 -18.92 -11.88 12.78
C GLY A 144 -18.29 -11.83 11.39
N ASP A 145 -18.63 -10.80 10.60
CA ASP A 145 -18.09 -10.62 9.26
C ASP A 145 -16.59 -10.28 9.30
N ALA A 146 -15.76 -11.23 8.86
CA ALA A 146 -14.31 -11.10 8.80
C ALA A 146 -13.86 -9.93 7.90
N TRP A 147 -14.58 -9.61 6.82
CA TRP A 147 -14.26 -8.47 5.97
C TRP A 147 -14.54 -7.15 6.68
N ALA A 148 -15.64 -7.04 7.41
CA ALA A 148 -15.92 -5.85 8.23
C ALA A 148 -14.82 -5.61 9.28
N LEU A 149 -14.33 -6.66 9.95
CA LEU A 149 -13.20 -6.56 10.88
C LEU A 149 -11.89 -6.18 10.17
N THR A 150 -11.64 -6.76 9.00
CA THR A 150 -10.46 -6.42 8.16
C THR A 150 -10.46 -4.94 7.80
N MET A 151 -11.61 -4.42 7.34
CA MET A 151 -11.76 -3.00 7.00
C MET A 151 -11.63 -2.10 8.24
N THR A 152 -12.07 -2.56 9.42
CA THR A 152 -11.90 -1.83 10.68
C THR A 152 -10.42 -1.64 11.03
N VAL A 153 -9.64 -2.73 10.98
CA VAL A 153 -8.19 -2.68 11.28
C VAL A 153 -7.46 -1.82 10.26
N TRP A 154 -7.75 -2.00 8.97
CA TRP A 154 -7.12 -1.21 7.92
C TRP A 154 -7.47 0.28 8.02
N ALA A 155 -8.75 0.62 8.22
CA ALA A 155 -9.18 2.02 8.33
C ALA A 155 -8.52 2.72 9.53
N HIS A 156 -8.35 2.02 10.65
CA HIS A 156 -7.65 2.56 11.82
C HIS A 156 -6.19 2.88 11.52
N ALA A 157 -5.42 1.89 11.04
CA ALA A 157 -4.02 2.09 10.67
C ALA A 157 -3.85 3.19 9.63
N HIS A 158 -4.66 3.15 8.58
CA HIS A 158 -4.65 4.13 7.51
C HIS A 158 -4.99 5.54 8.02
N GLY A 159 -5.99 5.68 8.89
CA GLY A 159 -6.37 6.97 9.47
C GLY A 159 -5.24 7.59 10.28
N LEU A 160 -4.54 6.80 11.10
CA LEU A 160 -3.38 7.26 11.85
C LEU A 160 -2.24 7.72 10.92
N ILE A 161 -1.93 6.93 9.90
CA ILE A 161 -0.90 7.27 8.91
C ILE A 161 -1.30 8.56 8.18
N ALA A 162 -2.53 8.66 7.67
CA ALA A 162 -3.00 9.84 6.96
C ALA A 162 -2.94 11.10 7.83
N LEU A 163 -3.31 11.00 9.11
CA LEU A 163 -3.21 12.10 10.08
C LEU A 163 -1.75 12.51 10.33
N GLN A 164 -0.83 11.56 10.46
CA GLN A 164 0.61 11.84 10.58
C GLN A 164 1.16 12.55 9.36
N ARG A 165 0.79 12.07 8.18
CA ARG A 165 1.18 12.70 6.91
C ARG A 165 0.61 14.11 6.76
N ALA A 166 -0.55 14.36 7.34
CA ALA A 166 -1.16 15.68 7.41
C ALA A 166 -0.60 16.58 8.54
N GLY A 167 0.49 16.17 9.22
CA GLY A 167 1.13 16.93 10.28
C GLY A 167 0.28 17.08 11.55
N ARG A 168 -0.60 16.11 11.84
CA ARG A 168 -1.56 16.19 12.95
C ARG A 168 -1.06 15.59 14.26
N PHE A 169 0.18 15.10 14.31
CA PHE A 169 0.86 14.75 15.54
C PHE A 169 2.12 15.58 15.72
N SER A 170 2.48 15.84 16.97
CA SER A 170 3.73 16.51 17.37
C SER A 170 4.84 15.52 17.73
N PHE A 171 4.68 14.24 17.38
CA PHE A 171 5.69 13.21 17.63
C PHE A 171 6.82 13.29 16.61
N ASP A 172 8.02 12.87 17.02
CA ASP A 172 9.04 12.40 16.08
C ASP A 172 8.66 11.03 15.51
N GLU A 173 9.47 10.49 14.59
CA GLU A 173 9.15 9.20 13.96
C GLU A 173 9.07 8.06 14.97
N ALA A 174 10.01 8.01 15.93
CA ALA A 174 10.04 6.98 16.96
C ALA A 174 8.79 7.04 17.86
N GLY A 175 8.41 8.24 18.31
CA GLY A 175 7.21 8.47 19.09
C GLY A 175 5.94 8.10 18.33
N PHE A 176 5.86 8.43 17.03
CA PHE A 176 4.71 8.06 16.22
C PHE A 176 4.59 6.54 16.03
N ARG A 177 5.70 5.83 15.80
CA ARG A 177 5.71 4.35 15.69
C ARG A 177 5.25 3.67 16.98
N ALA A 178 5.69 4.17 18.14
CA ALA A 178 5.25 3.68 19.43
C ALA A 178 3.73 3.93 19.63
N PHE A 179 3.26 5.15 19.33
CA PHE A 179 1.84 5.49 19.41
C PHE A 179 0.98 4.63 18.48
N PHE A 180 1.39 4.45 17.22
CA PHE A 180 0.72 3.62 16.23
C PHE A 180 0.55 2.18 16.71
N THR A 181 1.62 1.59 17.27
CA THR A 181 1.61 0.23 17.83
C THR A 181 0.65 0.11 19.01
N THR A 182 0.73 1.04 19.98
CA THR A 182 -0.18 1.08 21.14
C THR A 182 -1.63 1.24 20.71
N SER A 183 -1.89 2.11 19.73
CA SER A 183 -3.24 2.34 19.21
C SER A 183 -3.83 1.09 18.53
N LEU A 184 -3.00 0.32 17.81
CA LEU A 184 -3.41 -0.97 17.25
C LEU A 184 -3.72 -2.00 18.34
N HIS A 185 -2.92 -2.07 19.40
CA HIS A 185 -3.22 -2.95 20.53
C HIS A 185 -4.57 -2.59 21.17
N HIS A 186 -4.83 -1.30 21.44
CA HIS A 186 -6.13 -0.86 21.97
C HIS A 186 -7.30 -1.28 21.06
N LEU A 187 -7.14 -1.14 19.74
CA LEU A 187 -8.15 -1.60 18.79
C LEU A 187 -8.35 -3.12 18.89
N LEU A 188 -7.28 -3.90 18.80
CA LEU A 188 -7.35 -5.36 18.79
C LEU A 188 -7.89 -5.92 20.11
N ASP A 189 -7.52 -5.33 21.24
CA ASP A 189 -8.05 -5.70 22.56
C ASP A 189 -9.56 -5.48 22.65
N GLY A 190 -10.08 -4.39 22.06
CA GLY A 190 -11.52 -4.15 21.93
C GLY A 190 -12.23 -5.05 20.90
N LEU A 191 -11.47 -5.79 20.08
CA LEU A 191 -11.98 -6.77 19.12
C LEU A 191 -11.86 -8.22 19.62
N ARG A 192 -11.29 -8.46 20.80
CA ARG A 192 -11.28 -9.79 21.44
C ARG A 192 -12.71 -10.23 21.82
N PRO A 193 -12.96 -11.54 21.97
CA PRO A 193 -14.27 -12.07 22.37
C PRO A 193 -14.76 -11.55 23.72
#